data_AF-A0A943WVG6-F1
#
_entry.id   AF-A0A943WVG6-F1
#
_cell.length_a   1.000
_cell.length_b   1.000
_cell.length_c   1.000
_cell.angle_alpha   90.00
_cell.angle_beta   90.00
_cell.angle_gamma   90.00
#
_symmetry.space_group_name_H-M   'P 1'
#
loop_
_entity.id
_entity.type
_entity.pdbx_description
1 polymer ?
#
loop_
_entity_poly.entity_id
_entity_poly.type
_entity_poly.pdbx_seq_one_letter_code
_entity_poly.pdbx_strand_id
1 'polypeptide(L)'
;MIKGYKKFIVGAVVAVSALNMTAFGAEWYDDAVKYGKEREIISADYNINGMLTRGEMAEMLSAAADLKAYYIDNPFSDIEIKDSYTDDIIRLYNADIYKGREENGKLYADADEVLTREQAAAFIVRTYGFSTAKNSELKFTDSDDISDYSKKDICILTEMGIVSGYDDGTFKPQNNVSKTEFLAMLYKADEALDGKIPNVNEKSVITDDRLSKNISIVVLNSEPINADSEIKLRFTRLGEEPEAIYAYNPQIFQLEKKINGQWIEISRDNENINDINYQIKADNSSDRTIKLSDFYNDLESGEYRLVYGFRVNGIGIEKGIKYGVVNFNLEKTEFAEEK
;
A
#
# COMPACT_ATOMS: atom_id res chain seq x y z
N MET A 1 13.85 50.66 56.36
CA MET A 1 14.46 49.35 56.04
C MET A 1 13.36 48.36 55.74
N ILE A 2 13.02 48.15 54.46
CA ILE A 2 12.05 47.13 54.03
C ILE A 2 12.86 46.12 53.22
N LYS A 3 13.08 44.92 53.77
CA LYS A 3 13.77 43.82 53.09
C LYS A 3 12.83 43.23 52.05
N GLY A 4 13.18 43.37 50.78
CA GLY A 4 12.47 42.78 49.65
C GLY A 4 12.64 41.27 49.61
N TYR A 5 11.53 40.55 49.53
CA TYR A 5 11.51 39.16 49.09
C TYR A 5 11.35 39.13 47.57
N LYS A 6 12.42 38.74 46.86
CA LYS A 6 12.33 38.35 45.45
C LYS A 6 11.58 37.02 45.37
N LYS A 7 10.37 37.05 44.80
CA LYS A 7 9.59 35.86 44.49
C LYS A 7 10.13 35.30 43.17
N PHE A 8 10.93 34.24 43.24
CA PHE A 8 11.27 33.44 42.06
C PHE A 8 10.04 32.63 41.67
N ILE A 9 9.48 32.88 40.49
CA ILE A 9 8.52 31.96 39.87
C ILE A 9 9.36 30.89 39.20
N VAL A 10 9.35 29.70 39.79
CA VAL A 10 9.87 28.48 39.17
C VAL A 10 8.88 28.08 38.09
N GLY A 11 9.25 28.28 36.82
CA GLY A 11 8.53 27.71 35.69
C GLY A 11 8.64 26.19 35.78
N ALA A 12 7.52 25.51 35.99
CA ALA A 12 7.47 24.06 35.91
C ALA A 12 7.63 23.67 34.44
N VAL A 13 8.81 23.17 34.06
CA VAL A 13 9.00 22.47 32.79
C VAL A 13 8.22 21.16 32.91
N VAL A 14 7.06 21.09 32.27
CA VAL A 14 6.35 19.83 32.10
C VAL A 14 7.08 19.07 31.00
N ALA A 15 7.91 18.10 31.41
CA ALA A 15 8.51 17.14 30.49
C ALA A 15 7.38 16.35 29.81
N VAL A 16 7.25 16.51 28.50
CA VAL A 16 6.39 15.65 27.67
C VAL A 16 7.06 14.29 27.62
N SER A 17 6.59 13.34 28.43
CA SER A 17 6.97 11.94 28.30
C SER A 17 6.31 11.40 27.02
N ALA A 18 7.09 11.25 25.96
CA ALA A 18 6.69 10.47 24.79
C ALA A 18 6.43 9.02 25.22
N LEU A 19 5.16 8.61 25.22
CA LEU A 19 4.78 7.21 25.37
C LEU A 19 5.17 6.48 24.07
N ASN A 20 6.24 5.71 24.10
CA ASN A 20 6.53 4.74 23.05
C ASN A 20 5.52 3.58 23.19
N MET A 21 4.59 3.47 22.25
CA MET A 21 3.76 2.27 22.10
C MET A 21 4.30 1.41 20.97
N THR A 22 4.70 0.20 21.31
CA THR A 22 5.07 -0.89 20.40
C THR A 22 3.82 -1.44 19.73
N ALA A 23 3.79 -1.49 18.40
CA ALA A 23 2.71 -2.14 17.65
C ALA A 23 3.30 -3.09 16.60
N PHE A 24 3.09 -4.41 16.79
CA PHE A 24 3.38 -5.42 15.78
C PHE A 24 2.28 -5.40 14.71
N GLY A 25 2.70 -5.14 13.46
CA GLY A 25 1.95 -4.74 12.27
C GLY A 25 0.95 -5.73 11.68
N ALA A 26 -0.02 -5.25 10.90
CA ALA A 26 -0.75 -6.07 9.94
C ALA A 26 -0.33 -5.59 8.53
N GLU A 27 0.29 -6.49 7.76
CA GLU A 27 0.79 -6.22 6.42
C GLU A 27 -0.36 -6.15 5.41
N TRP A 28 -0.14 -5.41 4.32
CA TRP A 28 -1.16 -5.20 3.28
C TRP A 28 -1.56 -6.49 2.56
N TYR A 29 -0.69 -7.50 2.58
CA TYR A 29 -0.93 -8.81 1.99
C TYR A 29 -1.50 -9.81 3.02
N ASP A 30 -1.68 -9.44 4.29
CA ASP A 30 -2.08 -10.39 5.33
C ASP A 30 -3.39 -11.11 4.99
N ASP A 31 -4.38 -10.37 4.49
CA ASP A 31 -5.66 -10.95 4.08
C ASP A 31 -5.49 -11.88 2.87
N ALA A 32 -4.62 -11.54 1.92
CA ALA A 32 -4.33 -12.38 0.76
C ALA A 32 -3.54 -13.65 1.13
N VAL A 33 -2.59 -13.54 2.07
CA VAL A 33 -1.83 -14.68 2.60
C VAL A 33 -2.74 -15.57 3.44
N LYS A 34 -3.60 -14.99 4.27
CA LYS A 34 -4.61 -15.71 5.04
C LYS A 34 -5.58 -16.43 4.10
N TYR A 35 -6.12 -15.73 3.12
CA TYR A 35 -6.95 -16.28 2.05
C TYR A 35 -6.26 -17.46 1.35
N GLY A 36 -5.01 -17.27 0.95
CA GLY A 36 -4.23 -18.31 0.27
C GLY A 36 -4.02 -19.55 1.14
N LYS A 37 -3.81 -19.38 2.45
CA LYS A 37 -3.69 -20.49 3.41
C LYS A 37 -5.03 -21.18 3.68
N GLU A 38 -6.09 -20.41 3.90
CA GLU A 38 -7.43 -20.93 4.19
C GLU A 38 -8.04 -21.69 3.01
N ARG A 39 -7.68 -21.32 1.78
CA ARG A 39 -8.10 -22.01 0.55
C ARG A 39 -7.08 -23.02 0.03
N GLU A 40 -6.03 -23.30 0.80
CA GLU A 40 -4.97 -24.25 0.42
C GLU A 40 -4.27 -23.93 -0.91
N ILE A 41 -4.28 -22.65 -1.32
CA ILE A 41 -3.53 -22.13 -2.48
C ILE A 41 -2.02 -22.09 -2.18
N ILE A 42 -1.67 -21.79 -0.92
CA ILE A 42 -0.30 -21.87 -0.40
C ILE A 42 -0.28 -22.66 0.91
N SER A 43 0.83 -23.35 1.18
CA SER A 43 1.01 -24.07 2.45
C SER A 43 1.13 -23.11 3.64
N ALA A 44 0.91 -23.64 4.85
CA ALA A 44 1.00 -22.85 6.08
C ALA A 44 2.39 -22.23 6.31
N ASP A 45 3.43 -22.93 5.88
CA ASP A 45 4.85 -22.58 5.97
C ASP A 45 5.44 -22.00 4.67
N TYR A 46 4.60 -21.71 3.67
CA TYR A 46 5.02 -21.16 2.39
C TYR A 46 5.82 -19.87 2.58
N ASN A 47 7.00 -19.79 1.94
CA ASN A 47 7.81 -18.58 1.96
C ASN A 47 7.23 -17.53 1.02
N ILE A 48 6.53 -16.55 1.60
CA ILE A 48 5.89 -15.44 0.89
C ILE A 48 6.88 -14.36 0.42
N ASN A 49 8.14 -14.42 0.82
CA ASN A 49 9.14 -13.41 0.46
C ASN A 49 9.76 -13.70 -0.91
N GLY A 50 10.09 -12.63 -1.63
CA GLY A 50 10.81 -12.67 -2.90
C GLY A 50 9.92 -12.56 -4.14
N MET A 51 10.58 -12.65 -5.29
CA MET A 51 9.95 -12.63 -6.60
C MET A 51 9.28 -13.97 -6.90
N LEU A 52 8.20 -13.91 -7.67
CA LEU A 52 7.44 -15.10 -8.05
C LEU A 52 8.01 -15.72 -9.33
N THR A 53 8.36 -17.00 -9.28
CA THR A 53 8.71 -17.78 -10.49
C THR A 53 7.49 -18.35 -11.18
N ARG A 54 7.64 -18.79 -12.43
CA ARG A 54 6.58 -19.43 -13.21
C ARG A 54 6.12 -20.76 -12.63
N GLY A 55 7.01 -21.52 -12.01
CA GLY A 55 6.68 -22.74 -11.27
C GLY A 55 5.84 -22.45 -10.03
N GLU A 56 6.26 -21.51 -9.19
CA GLU A 56 5.51 -21.12 -7.98
C GLU A 56 4.14 -20.52 -8.32
N MET A 57 4.07 -19.72 -9.38
CA MET A 57 2.82 -19.20 -9.93
C MET A 57 1.89 -20.35 -10.38
N ALA A 58 2.45 -21.38 -11.02
CA ALA A 58 1.66 -22.50 -11.49
C ALA A 58 1.03 -23.29 -10.34
N GLU A 59 1.77 -23.54 -9.27
CA GLU A 59 1.25 -24.16 -8.04
C GLU A 59 0.06 -23.34 -7.49
N MET A 60 0.20 -22.01 -7.36
CA MET A 60 -0.87 -21.14 -6.86
C MET A 60 -2.11 -21.14 -7.77
N LEU A 61 -1.94 -21.00 -9.09
CA LEU A 61 -3.06 -20.93 -10.02
C LEU A 61 -3.80 -22.26 -10.16
N SER A 62 -3.06 -23.37 -10.20
CA SER A 62 -3.62 -24.72 -10.27
C SER A 62 -4.50 -25.01 -9.06
N ALA A 63 -4.03 -24.64 -7.86
CA ALA A 63 -4.80 -24.73 -6.63
C ALA A 63 -6.02 -23.78 -6.63
N ALA A 64 -5.84 -22.51 -7.02
CA ALA A 64 -6.94 -21.54 -7.07
C ALA A 64 -8.05 -21.94 -8.05
N ALA A 65 -7.71 -22.58 -9.17
CA ALA A 65 -8.65 -23.05 -10.17
C ALA A 65 -9.23 -24.46 -9.88
N ASP A 66 -8.88 -25.08 -8.74
CA ASP A 66 -9.28 -26.46 -8.38
C ASP A 66 -9.03 -27.48 -9.51
N LEU A 67 -7.87 -27.37 -10.18
CA LEU A 67 -7.54 -28.26 -11.29
C LEU A 67 -7.21 -29.66 -10.77
N LYS A 68 -7.97 -30.65 -11.23
CA LYS A 68 -7.85 -32.04 -10.77
C LYS A 68 -6.76 -32.81 -11.51
N ALA A 69 -6.11 -33.71 -10.79
CA ALA A 69 -5.05 -34.55 -11.30
C ALA A 69 -5.55 -35.54 -12.38
N TYR A 70 -4.86 -35.54 -13.52
CA TYR A 70 -4.90 -36.58 -14.53
C TYR A 70 -3.46 -36.96 -14.88
N TYR A 71 -3.26 -38.21 -15.32
CA TYR A 71 -1.99 -38.57 -15.96
C TYR A 71 -1.96 -37.91 -17.34
N ILE A 72 -1.03 -36.99 -17.54
CA ILE A 72 -0.90 -36.25 -18.80
C ILE A 72 0.57 -36.27 -19.22
N ASP A 73 0.80 -36.50 -20.52
CA ASP A 73 2.14 -36.46 -21.09
C ASP A 73 2.73 -35.05 -20.95
N ASN A 74 3.98 -34.97 -20.48
CA ASN A 74 4.69 -33.71 -20.35
C ASN A 74 5.06 -33.16 -21.74
N PRO A 75 4.52 -32.00 -22.15
CA PRO A 75 4.82 -31.41 -23.45
C PRO A 75 6.12 -30.56 -23.44
N PHE A 76 6.66 -30.27 -22.26
CA PHE A 76 7.78 -29.35 -22.07
C PHE A 76 9.13 -30.09 -22.06
N SER A 77 10.15 -29.45 -22.63
CA SER A 77 11.49 -30.02 -22.81
C SER A 77 12.46 -29.73 -21.67
N ASP A 78 12.08 -28.87 -20.74
CA ASP A 78 12.94 -28.26 -19.70
C ASP A 78 12.47 -28.52 -18.26
N ILE A 79 11.40 -29.29 -18.07
CA ILE A 79 10.90 -29.68 -16.74
C ILE A 79 10.69 -31.19 -16.67
N GLU A 80 10.90 -31.79 -15.50
CA GLU A 80 10.71 -33.22 -15.26
C GLU A 80 9.56 -33.46 -14.27
N ILE A 81 8.83 -34.58 -14.39
CA ILE A 81 7.66 -34.91 -13.53
C ILE A 81 8.01 -34.97 -12.03
N LYS A 82 9.30 -35.12 -11.69
CA LYS A 82 9.78 -35.15 -10.31
C LYS A 82 9.81 -33.77 -9.63
N ASP A 83 9.74 -32.68 -10.40
CA ASP A 83 9.78 -31.32 -9.86
C ASP A 83 8.39 -30.93 -9.35
N SER A 84 8.31 -30.24 -8.20
CA SER A 84 7.05 -30.04 -7.46
C SER A 84 5.96 -29.34 -8.25
N TYR A 85 6.36 -28.41 -9.13
CA TYR A 85 5.48 -27.58 -9.94
C TYR A 85 5.15 -28.17 -11.32
N THR A 86 5.80 -29.26 -11.75
CA THR A 86 5.67 -29.77 -13.13
C THR A 86 4.25 -30.18 -13.44
N ASP A 87 3.61 -30.92 -12.52
CA ASP A 87 2.22 -31.34 -12.69
C ASP A 87 1.27 -30.14 -12.84
N ASP A 88 1.51 -29.06 -12.09
CA ASP A 88 0.68 -27.85 -12.12
C ASP A 88 0.87 -27.05 -13.41
N ILE A 89 2.11 -26.92 -13.90
CA ILE A 89 2.37 -26.32 -15.22
C ILE A 89 1.65 -27.12 -16.31
N ILE A 90 1.72 -28.45 -16.28
CA ILE A 90 1.04 -29.31 -17.25
C ILE A 90 -0.49 -29.14 -17.15
N ARG A 91 -1.07 -29.09 -15.95
CA ARG A 91 -2.51 -28.84 -15.75
C ARG A 91 -2.94 -27.51 -16.36
N LEU A 92 -2.21 -26.43 -16.08
CA LEU A 92 -2.50 -25.11 -16.61
C LEU A 92 -2.29 -25.04 -18.12
N TYR A 93 -1.35 -25.82 -18.67
CA TYR A 93 -1.17 -25.94 -20.11
C TYR A 93 -2.39 -26.56 -20.80
N ASN A 94 -2.90 -27.66 -20.25
CA ASN A 94 -4.10 -28.32 -20.78
C ASN A 94 -5.39 -27.50 -20.59
N ALA A 95 -5.38 -26.55 -19.65
CA ALA A 95 -6.45 -25.59 -19.45
C ALA A 95 -6.32 -24.32 -20.33
N ASP A 96 -5.36 -24.27 -21.26
CA ASP A 96 -5.03 -23.10 -22.10
C ASP A 96 -4.62 -21.84 -21.32
N ILE A 97 -4.28 -21.98 -20.03
CA ILE A 97 -3.82 -20.88 -19.17
C ILE A 97 -2.32 -20.65 -19.36
N TYR A 98 -1.55 -21.76 -19.44
CA TYR A 98 -0.11 -21.76 -19.64
C TYR A 98 0.23 -22.16 -21.07
N LYS A 99 1.07 -21.39 -21.78
CA LYS A 99 1.42 -21.72 -23.17
C LYS A 99 2.85 -22.20 -23.34
N GLY A 100 3.76 -21.76 -22.49
CA GLY A 100 5.20 -21.94 -22.68
C GLY A 100 5.77 -21.10 -23.82
N ARG A 101 7.06 -21.28 -24.07
CA ARG A 101 7.81 -20.66 -25.16
C ARG A 101 8.21 -21.73 -26.16
N GLU A 102 7.86 -21.54 -27.42
CA GLU A 102 8.31 -22.43 -28.49
C GLU A 102 9.64 -21.94 -29.06
N GLU A 103 10.63 -22.81 -29.10
CA GLU A 103 11.94 -22.53 -29.69
C GLU A 103 12.46 -23.79 -30.39
N ASN A 104 12.83 -23.67 -31.67
CA ASN A 104 13.36 -24.78 -32.48
C ASN A 104 12.47 -26.04 -32.49
N GLY A 105 11.15 -25.86 -32.49
CA GLY A 105 10.16 -26.96 -32.49
C GLY A 105 10.04 -27.70 -31.17
N LYS A 106 10.59 -27.14 -30.08
CA LYS A 106 10.43 -27.63 -28.71
C LYS A 106 9.68 -26.60 -27.89
N LEU A 107 8.90 -27.10 -26.94
CA LEU A 107 8.17 -26.28 -25.99
C LEU A 107 8.94 -26.21 -24.66
N TYR A 108 9.07 -25.01 -24.12
CA TYR A 108 9.77 -24.72 -22.87
C TYR A 108 8.80 -24.10 -21.87
N ALA A 109 8.83 -24.56 -20.63
CA ALA A 109 8.05 -23.99 -19.56
C ALA A 109 8.69 -22.72 -19.03
N ASP A 110 10.02 -22.67 -18.99
CA ASP A 110 10.82 -21.61 -18.34
C ASP A 110 10.44 -21.47 -16.84
N ALA A 111 10.28 -22.59 -16.13
CA ALA A 111 9.64 -22.61 -14.79
C ALA A 111 10.34 -21.76 -13.72
N ASP A 112 11.67 -21.65 -13.78
CA ASP A 112 12.45 -20.88 -12.80
C ASP A 112 12.53 -19.38 -13.13
N GLU A 113 12.04 -18.95 -14.30
CA GLU A 113 12.01 -17.53 -14.66
C GLU A 113 10.99 -16.77 -13.82
N VAL A 114 11.36 -15.56 -13.39
CA VAL A 114 10.49 -14.66 -12.62
C VAL A 114 9.47 -14.00 -13.53
N LEU A 115 8.23 -13.82 -13.04
CA LEU A 115 7.19 -13.19 -13.83
C LEU A 115 7.31 -11.67 -13.85
N THR A 116 7.09 -11.10 -15.03
CA THR A 116 6.79 -9.67 -15.16
C THR A 116 5.33 -9.37 -14.80
N ARG A 117 5.03 -8.10 -14.51
CA ARG A 117 3.68 -7.63 -14.19
C ARG A 117 2.68 -7.89 -15.29
N GLU A 118 3.07 -7.67 -16.54
CA GLU A 118 2.17 -7.92 -17.67
C GLU A 118 1.88 -9.41 -17.88
N GLN A 119 2.85 -10.27 -17.58
CA GLN A 119 2.66 -11.72 -17.62
C GLN A 119 1.72 -12.16 -16.50
N ALA A 120 1.92 -11.67 -15.28
CA ALA A 120 1.04 -11.96 -14.14
C ALA A 120 -0.42 -11.55 -14.44
N ALA A 121 -0.62 -10.36 -15.02
CA ALA A 121 -1.94 -9.90 -15.44
C ALA A 121 -2.60 -10.86 -16.45
N ALA A 122 -1.84 -11.27 -17.48
CA ALA A 122 -2.34 -12.20 -18.50
C ALA A 122 -2.71 -13.57 -17.91
N PHE A 123 -1.95 -14.07 -16.95
CA PHE A 123 -2.27 -15.32 -16.25
C PHE A 123 -3.56 -15.22 -15.45
N ILE A 124 -3.76 -14.16 -14.65
CA ILE A 124 -4.99 -13.98 -13.87
C ILE A 124 -6.21 -13.92 -14.81
N VAL A 125 -6.13 -13.15 -15.91
CA VAL A 125 -7.24 -13.05 -16.86
C VAL A 125 -7.61 -14.40 -17.46
N ARG A 126 -6.62 -15.21 -17.85
CA ARG A 126 -6.86 -16.56 -18.40
C ARG A 126 -7.47 -17.49 -17.37
N THR A 127 -6.94 -17.52 -16.15
CA THR A 127 -7.43 -18.40 -15.08
C THR A 127 -8.89 -18.12 -14.74
N TYR A 128 -9.27 -16.85 -14.62
CA TYR A 128 -10.62 -16.44 -14.22
C TYR A 128 -11.57 -16.22 -15.41
N GLY A 129 -11.09 -16.35 -16.64
CA GLY A 129 -11.89 -16.20 -17.87
C GLY A 129 -12.44 -14.78 -18.07
N PHE A 130 -11.80 -13.76 -17.50
CA PHE A 130 -12.27 -12.37 -17.66
C PHE A 130 -12.12 -11.94 -19.13
N SER A 131 -13.18 -11.40 -19.73
CA SER A 131 -13.22 -11.21 -21.19
C SER A 131 -13.70 -9.82 -21.65
N THR A 132 -14.25 -9.02 -20.73
CA THR A 132 -14.87 -7.73 -21.03
C THR A 132 -14.19 -6.59 -20.28
N ALA A 133 -13.72 -5.58 -21.01
CA ALA A 133 -13.45 -4.24 -20.50
C ALA A 133 -14.47 -3.27 -21.12
N LYS A 134 -14.98 -2.33 -20.32
CA LYS A 134 -15.90 -1.27 -20.73
C LYS A 134 -15.18 -0.17 -21.53
N ASN A 135 -13.94 0.12 -21.18
CA ASN A 135 -13.03 0.99 -21.91
C ASN A 135 -11.94 0.15 -22.57
N SER A 136 -11.39 0.65 -23.68
CA SER A 136 -10.31 -0.01 -24.41
C SER A 136 -8.95 0.68 -24.23
N GLU A 137 -8.90 1.75 -23.43
CA GLU A 137 -7.73 2.63 -23.33
C GLU A 137 -7.08 2.55 -21.95
N LEU A 138 -5.78 2.29 -21.93
CA LEU A 138 -4.96 2.34 -20.74
C LEU A 138 -4.50 3.77 -20.52
N LYS A 139 -4.73 4.31 -19.31
CA LYS A 139 -4.35 5.69 -18.94
C LYS A 139 -2.96 5.78 -18.34
N PHE A 140 -2.09 4.81 -18.65
CA PHE A 140 -0.73 4.77 -18.13
C PHE A 140 0.24 5.50 -19.05
N THR A 141 1.17 6.25 -18.47
CA THR A 141 2.16 7.06 -19.21
C THR A 141 3.19 6.21 -19.95
N ASP A 142 3.36 4.95 -19.56
CA ASP A 142 4.20 3.92 -20.18
C ASP A 142 3.36 2.86 -20.92
N SER A 143 2.15 3.22 -21.38
CA SER A 143 1.27 2.28 -22.09
C SER A 143 1.87 1.75 -23.40
N ASP A 144 2.84 2.46 -23.98
CA ASP A 144 3.61 2.01 -25.16
C ASP A 144 4.61 0.89 -24.83
N ASP A 145 5.05 0.76 -23.57
CA ASP A 145 5.96 -0.30 -23.11
C ASP A 145 5.22 -1.61 -22.80
N ILE A 146 3.89 -1.60 -22.82
CA ILE A 146 3.04 -2.76 -22.59
C ILE A 146 2.98 -3.59 -23.86
N SER A 147 3.26 -4.89 -23.76
CA SER A 147 3.20 -5.79 -24.90
C SER A 147 1.77 -5.91 -25.44
N ASP A 148 1.62 -6.01 -26.77
CA ASP A 148 0.28 -6.08 -27.39
C ASP A 148 -0.58 -7.24 -26.88
N TYR A 149 0.04 -8.36 -26.49
CA TYR A 149 -0.68 -9.52 -25.95
C TYR A 149 -1.31 -9.27 -24.57
N SER A 150 -0.79 -8.32 -23.78
CA SER A 150 -1.18 -8.07 -22.40
C SER A 150 -2.03 -6.81 -22.23
N LYS A 151 -2.05 -5.89 -23.23
CA LYS A 151 -2.80 -4.63 -23.17
C LYS A 151 -4.27 -4.82 -22.77
N LYS A 152 -4.97 -5.75 -23.42
CA LYS A 152 -6.37 -6.02 -23.12
C LYS A 152 -6.54 -6.56 -21.70
N ASP A 153 -5.67 -7.47 -21.29
CA ASP A 153 -5.73 -8.14 -19.98
C ASP A 153 -5.52 -7.12 -18.85
N ILE A 154 -4.50 -6.26 -18.98
CA ILE A 154 -4.23 -5.18 -18.03
C ILE A 154 -5.40 -4.19 -17.97
N CYS A 155 -6.04 -3.89 -19.10
CA CYS A 155 -7.21 -3.01 -19.14
C CYS A 155 -8.37 -3.61 -18.33
N ILE A 156 -8.70 -4.89 -18.57
CA ILE A 156 -9.73 -5.62 -17.82
C ILE A 156 -9.44 -5.57 -16.32
N LEU A 157 -8.24 -5.97 -15.89
CA LEU A 157 -7.91 -6.03 -14.47
C LEU A 157 -7.88 -4.65 -13.80
N THR A 158 -7.51 -3.59 -14.55
CA THR A 158 -7.52 -2.21 -14.05
C THR A 158 -8.95 -1.75 -13.78
N GLU A 159 -9.88 -2.03 -14.70
CA GLU A 159 -11.29 -1.67 -14.52
C GLU A 159 -11.98 -2.44 -13.39
N MET A 160 -11.55 -3.68 -13.17
CA MET A 160 -12.02 -4.52 -12.07
C MET A 160 -11.39 -4.14 -10.72
N GLY A 161 -10.42 -3.21 -10.69
CA GLY A 161 -9.71 -2.82 -9.47
C GLY A 161 -8.76 -3.90 -8.93
N ILE A 162 -8.44 -4.92 -9.74
CA ILE A 162 -7.55 -6.03 -9.38
C ILE A 162 -6.09 -5.55 -9.44
N VAL A 163 -5.73 -4.81 -10.48
CA VAL A 163 -4.40 -4.17 -10.64
C VAL A 163 -4.55 -2.66 -10.73
N SER A 164 -3.45 -1.93 -10.49
CA SER A 164 -3.40 -0.48 -10.68
C SER A 164 -2.03 -0.05 -11.23
N GLY A 165 -1.93 1.21 -11.63
CA GLY A 165 -0.65 1.86 -11.85
C GLY A 165 0.01 2.34 -10.56
N TYR A 166 1.16 2.97 -10.71
CA TYR A 166 1.89 3.69 -9.69
C TYR A 166 1.48 5.16 -9.67
N ASP A 167 1.83 5.88 -8.58
CA ASP A 167 1.54 7.32 -8.45
C ASP A 167 2.23 8.19 -9.52
N ASP A 168 3.30 7.71 -10.14
CA ASP A 168 3.98 8.39 -11.26
C ASP A 168 3.23 8.25 -12.60
N GLY A 169 2.04 7.62 -12.58
CA GLY A 169 1.20 7.41 -13.76
C GLY A 169 1.58 6.19 -14.60
N THR A 170 2.60 5.42 -14.22
CA THR A 170 3.07 4.26 -14.97
C THR A 170 2.42 2.94 -14.52
N PHE A 171 2.48 1.89 -15.33
CA PHE A 171 2.13 0.51 -14.97
C PHE A 171 3.36 -0.37 -14.70
N LYS A 172 4.51 -0.04 -15.31
CA LYS A 172 5.81 -0.74 -15.29
C LYS A 172 5.72 -2.19 -15.76
N PRO A 173 5.21 -2.48 -16.97
CA PRO A 173 4.87 -3.83 -17.42
C PRO A 173 6.00 -4.86 -17.26
N GLN A 174 7.25 -4.44 -17.44
CA GLN A 174 8.44 -5.30 -17.38
C GLN A 174 9.03 -5.49 -15.98
N ASN A 175 8.50 -4.82 -14.95
CA ASN A 175 8.94 -5.08 -13.57
C ASN A 175 8.54 -6.50 -13.14
N ASN A 176 9.37 -7.12 -12.31
CA ASN A 176 9.06 -8.42 -11.72
C ASN A 176 7.99 -8.27 -10.62
N VAL A 177 7.19 -9.31 -10.43
CA VAL A 177 6.11 -9.38 -9.43
C VAL A 177 6.56 -10.19 -8.22
N SER A 178 6.24 -9.73 -7.01
CA SER A 178 6.45 -10.51 -5.79
C SER A 178 5.37 -11.58 -5.58
N LYS A 179 5.68 -12.60 -4.79
CA LYS A 179 4.70 -13.64 -4.39
C LYS A 179 3.48 -13.04 -3.70
N THR A 180 3.69 -12.07 -2.82
CA THR A 180 2.62 -11.37 -2.09
C THR A 180 1.73 -10.53 -2.99
N GLU A 181 2.29 -9.92 -4.03
CA GLU A 181 1.54 -9.16 -5.04
C GLU A 181 0.66 -10.06 -5.88
N PHE A 182 1.18 -11.20 -6.32
CA PHE A 182 0.38 -12.16 -7.06
C PHE A 182 -0.74 -12.78 -6.21
N LEU A 183 -0.46 -13.15 -4.95
CA LEU A 183 -1.49 -13.62 -4.02
C LEU A 183 -2.59 -12.57 -3.81
N ALA A 184 -2.23 -11.29 -3.75
CA ALA A 184 -3.22 -10.22 -3.67
C ALA A 184 -4.04 -10.06 -4.96
N MET A 185 -3.43 -10.25 -6.14
CA MET A 185 -4.16 -10.29 -7.41
C MET A 185 -5.16 -11.45 -7.44
N LEU A 186 -4.74 -12.64 -6.99
CA LEU A 186 -5.60 -13.83 -6.86
C LEU A 186 -6.78 -13.58 -5.93
N TYR A 187 -6.50 -13.08 -4.72
CA TYR A 187 -7.53 -12.76 -3.73
C TYR A 187 -8.57 -11.78 -4.30
N LYS A 188 -8.11 -10.68 -4.92
CA LYS A 188 -9.01 -9.70 -5.55
C LYS A 188 -9.78 -10.26 -6.74
N ALA A 189 -9.17 -11.13 -7.54
CA ALA A 189 -9.82 -11.76 -8.69
C ALA A 189 -10.94 -12.70 -8.25
N ASP A 190 -10.72 -13.48 -7.19
CA ASP A 190 -11.73 -14.35 -6.58
C ASP A 190 -12.90 -13.55 -5.98
N GLU A 191 -12.60 -12.47 -5.25
CA GLU A 191 -13.65 -11.57 -4.72
C GLU A 191 -14.52 -10.97 -5.84
N ALA A 192 -13.91 -10.61 -6.97
CA ALA A 192 -14.61 -10.04 -8.12
C ALA A 192 -15.60 -11.02 -8.77
N LEU A 193 -15.37 -12.34 -8.70
CA LEU A 193 -16.29 -13.36 -9.21
C LEU A 193 -17.54 -13.55 -8.32
N ASP A 194 -17.43 -13.31 -7.01
CA ASP A 194 -18.54 -13.42 -6.05
C ASP A 194 -19.56 -12.26 -6.16
N GLY A 195 -19.46 -11.41 -7.18
CA GLY A 195 -20.31 -10.23 -7.37
C GLY A 195 -20.02 -9.09 -6.38
N LYS A 196 -18.98 -9.24 -5.55
CA LYS A 196 -18.42 -8.18 -4.73
C LYS A 196 -17.31 -7.54 -5.54
N ILE A 197 -17.67 -6.56 -6.37
CA ILE A 197 -16.66 -5.61 -6.87
C ILE A 197 -15.85 -5.19 -5.63
N PRO A 198 -14.50 -5.34 -5.63
CA PRO A 198 -13.71 -4.94 -4.49
C PRO A 198 -14.10 -3.50 -4.14
N ASN A 199 -14.48 -3.29 -2.89
CA ASN A 199 -14.90 -2.00 -2.40
C ASN A 199 -13.75 -1.03 -2.70
N VAL A 200 -13.91 -0.20 -3.74
CA VAL A 200 -12.96 0.85 -4.07
C VAL A 200 -13.08 1.83 -2.94
N ASN A 201 -12.27 1.63 -1.89
CA ASN A 201 -12.37 2.28 -0.57
C ASN A 201 -13.18 3.58 -0.63
N GLU A 202 -14.50 3.47 -0.44
CA GLU A 202 -15.29 4.64 -0.10
C GLU A 202 -14.64 5.22 1.15
N LYS A 203 -14.41 6.55 1.12
CA LYS A 203 -13.75 7.33 2.18
C LYS A 203 -13.99 6.66 3.53
N SER A 204 -12.91 6.08 4.06
CA SER A 204 -12.96 5.44 5.37
C SER A 204 -13.53 6.46 6.34
N VAL A 205 -14.72 6.18 6.87
CA VAL A 205 -15.25 6.92 8.01
C VAL A 205 -14.20 6.79 9.11
N ILE A 206 -13.67 7.92 9.54
CA ILE A 206 -12.58 7.99 10.52
C ILE A 206 -13.16 7.60 11.87
N THR A 207 -13.12 6.30 12.18
CA THR A 207 -13.24 5.82 13.55
C THR A 207 -11.82 5.58 14.06
N ASP A 208 -11.62 5.79 15.36
CA ASP A 208 -10.33 5.80 16.07
C ASP A 208 -9.46 4.51 15.90
N ASP A 209 -9.95 3.50 15.17
CA ASP A 209 -9.41 2.14 15.06
C ASP A 209 -8.27 1.97 14.03
N ARG A 210 -7.85 3.01 13.29
CA ARG A 210 -6.97 2.85 12.11
C ARG A 210 -5.66 3.64 12.12
N LEU A 211 -4.90 3.58 13.21
CA LEU A 211 -3.47 3.89 13.15
C LEU A 211 -2.75 2.78 12.38
N SER A 212 -2.13 3.11 11.24
CA SER A 212 -1.22 2.18 10.57
C SER A 212 -0.06 1.88 11.49
N LYS A 213 0.17 0.60 11.75
CA LYS A 213 1.29 0.14 12.58
C LYS A 213 2.66 0.30 11.90
N ASN A 214 2.66 0.51 10.58
CA ASN A 214 3.85 0.57 9.75
C ASN A 214 4.28 2.01 9.47
N ILE A 215 3.59 3.00 10.07
CA ILE A 215 3.86 4.42 9.93
C ILE A 215 3.83 5.06 11.33
N SER A 216 4.94 5.66 11.71
CA SER A 216 5.05 6.51 12.90
C SER A 216 5.23 7.95 12.47
N ILE A 217 4.53 8.86 13.15
CA ILE A 217 4.69 10.30 12.98
C ILE A 217 4.96 10.89 14.36
N VAL A 218 6.03 11.68 14.49
CA VAL A 218 6.37 12.35 15.75
C VAL A 218 6.63 13.83 15.53
N VAL A 219 6.19 14.66 16.48
CA VAL A 219 6.54 16.09 16.52
C VAL A 219 7.94 16.25 17.10
N LEU A 220 8.78 17.00 16.41
CA LEU A 220 10.16 17.29 16.79
C LEU A 220 10.34 18.67 17.45
N ASN A 221 9.30 19.52 17.50
CA ASN A 221 9.37 20.82 18.16
C ASN A 221 9.69 20.66 19.66
N SER A 222 10.71 21.39 20.12
CA SER A 222 11.03 21.52 21.55
C SER A 222 10.30 22.69 22.23
N GLU A 223 9.92 23.69 21.44
CA GLU A 223 9.20 24.89 21.89
C GLU A 223 7.69 24.72 21.70
N PRO A 224 6.87 25.47 22.46
CA PRO A 224 5.44 25.51 22.23
C PRO A 224 5.07 25.91 20.80
N ILE A 225 3.98 25.34 20.30
CA ILE A 225 3.53 25.49 18.92
C ILE A 225 2.29 26.38 18.91
N ASN A 226 2.24 27.35 18.01
CA ASN A 226 1.02 28.08 17.65
C ASN A 226 0.71 27.89 16.15
N ALA A 227 -0.42 28.40 15.67
CA ALA A 227 -0.87 28.21 14.27
C ALA A 227 0.15 28.72 13.23
N ASP A 228 0.92 29.74 13.57
CA ASP A 228 1.95 30.34 12.72
C ASP A 228 3.33 29.69 12.86
N SER A 229 3.47 28.74 13.78
CA SER A 229 4.72 28.04 14.00
C SER A 229 4.96 26.98 12.93
N GLU A 230 6.23 26.83 12.58
CA GLU A 230 6.72 25.70 11.81
C GLU A 230 6.69 24.41 12.66
N ILE A 231 5.71 23.54 12.43
CA ILE A 231 5.60 22.24 13.07
C ILE A 231 6.52 21.25 12.36
N LYS A 232 7.55 20.78 13.07
CA LYS A 232 8.51 19.80 12.60
C LYS A 232 8.00 18.40 12.88
N LEU A 233 7.84 17.59 11.86
CA LEU A 233 7.35 16.22 11.92
C LEU A 233 8.41 15.27 11.39
N ARG A 234 8.65 14.15 12.08
CA ARG A 234 9.39 13.01 11.54
C ARG A 234 8.42 11.90 11.22
N PHE A 235 8.44 11.49 9.96
CA PHE A 235 7.76 10.29 9.50
C PHE A 235 8.77 9.15 9.51
N THR A 236 8.41 8.04 10.12
CA THR A 236 9.23 6.83 10.13
C THR A 236 8.36 5.68 9.65
N ARG A 237 8.82 4.97 8.63
CA ARG A 237 8.22 3.69 8.30
C ARG A 237 8.82 2.60 9.18
N LEU A 238 7.96 1.71 9.65
CA LEU A 238 8.33 0.48 10.34
C LEU A 238 7.94 -0.69 9.41
N GLY A 239 8.92 -1.38 8.83
CA GLY A 239 8.72 -2.56 7.99
C GLY A 239 9.74 -3.63 8.33
N GLU A 240 9.34 -4.90 8.22
CA GLU A 240 10.22 -6.06 8.50
C GLU A 240 10.95 -6.58 7.25
N GLU A 241 10.71 -5.98 6.07
CA GLU A 241 11.23 -6.43 4.76
C GLU A 241 12.13 -5.39 4.07
N PRO A 242 13.47 -5.52 4.15
CA PRO A 242 14.46 -4.52 3.68
C PRO A 242 14.48 -4.23 2.18
N GLU A 243 13.87 -5.08 1.33
CA GLU A 243 13.99 -5.00 -0.13
C GLU A 243 12.71 -4.54 -0.84
N ALA A 244 11.60 -4.41 -0.13
CA ALA A 244 10.33 -4.09 -0.75
C ALA A 244 10.19 -2.56 -0.96
N ILE A 245 10.00 -2.13 -2.22
CA ILE A 245 9.82 -0.72 -2.55
C ILE A 245 8.35 -0.33 -2.30
N TYR A 246 8.12 0.42 -1.23
CA TYR A 246 6.84 1.05 -0.98
C TYR A 246 7.00 2.55 -1.18
N ALA A 247 6.22 3.11 -2.11
CA ALA A 247 6.01 4.54 -2.19
C ALA A 247 4.77 4.87 -1.36
N TYR A 248 4.95 5.67 -0.32
CA TYR A 248 3.86 6.33 0.37
C TYR A 248 3.69 7.73 -0.20
N ASN A 249 2.52 8.05 -0.76
CA ASN A 249 2.18 9.42 -1.16
C ASN A 249 1.03 9.94 -0.29
N PRO A 250 1.23 10.98 0.53
CA PRO A 250 0.15 11.53 1.35
C PRO A 250 -0.88 12.22 0.46
N GLN A 251 -2.12 11.71 0.49
CA GLN A 251 -3.26 12.25 -0.24
C GLN A 251 -4.28 12.89 0.70
N ILE A 252 -4.21 12.54 1.99
CA ILE A 252 -5.06 13.10 3.03
C ILE A 252 -4.16 13.87 4.00
N PHE A 253 -4.54 15.11 4.29
CA PHE A 253 -3.97 15.98 5.31
C PHE A 253 -5.14 16.63 6.03
N GLN A 254 -5.42 16.23 7.26
CA GLN A 254 -6.63 16.65 7.96
C GLN A 254 -6.31 17.04 9.40
N LEU A 255 -6.78 18.21 9.81
CA LEU A 255 -6.63 18.71 11.17
C LEU A 255 -7.93 18.47 11.94
N GLU A 256 -7.81 17.98 13.17
CA GLU A 256 -8.95 17.79 14.05
C GLU A 256 -8.66 18.38 15.42
N LYS A 257 -9.68 18.95 16.06
CA LYS A 257 -9.63 19.50 17.41
C LYS A 257 -10.41 18.61 18.36
N LYS A 258 -9.86 18.37 19.55
CA LYS A 258 -10.59 17.65 20.59
C LYS A 258 -11.59 18.56 21.30
N ILE A 259 -12.87 18.25 21.21
CA ILE A 259 -13.97 18.97 21.86
C ILE A 259 -14.81 17.95 22.64
N ASN A 260 -14.96 18.16 23.95
CA ASN A 260 -15.72 17.26 24.84
C ASN A 260 -15.30 15.77 24.74
N GLY A 261 -14.00 15.53 24.53
CA GLY A 261 -13.45 14.18 24.39
C GLY A 261 -13.63 13.55 23.01
N GLN A 262 -14.24 14.24 22.05
CA GLN A 262 -14.41 13.79 20.68
C GLN A 262 -13.51 14.60 19.73
N TRP A 263 -12.96 13.93 18.72
CA TRP A 263 -12.22 14.60 17.66
C TRP A 263 -13.18 15.15 16.62
N ILE A 264 -13.08 16.45 16.34
CA ILE A 264 -13.91 17.17 15.38
C ILE A 264 -13.01 17.70 14.27
N GLU A 265 -13.34 17.37 13.02
CA GLU A 265 -12.63 17.86 11.84
C GLU A 265 -12.74 19.39 11.72
N ILE A 266 -11.59 20.03 11.52
CA ILE A 266 -11.51 21.46 11.23
C ILE A 266 -11.51 21.62 9.71
N SER A 267 -12.49 22.38 9.20
CA SER A 267 -12.56 22.69 7.78
C SER A 267 -11.36 23.54 7.34
N ARG A 268 -10.84 23.24 6.14
CA ARG A 268 -9.78 24.04 5.52
C ARG A 268 -10.38 25.26 4.83
N ASP A 269 -9.61 26.34 4.82
CA ASP A 269 -9.97 27.56 4.08
C ASP A 269 -9.42 27.56 2.64
N ASN A 270 -8.41 26.73 2.34
CA ASN A 270 -7.81 26.59 1.02
C ASN A 270 -7.86 25.13 0.54
N GLU A 271 -8.45 24.88 -0.63
CA GLU A 271 -8.60 23.55 -1.23
C GLU A 271 -7.38 23.12 -2.05
N ASN A 272 -6.52 24.05 -2.48
CA ASN A 272 -5.36 23.74 -3.32
C ASN A 272 -4.18 23.26 -2.49
N ILE A 273 -4.03 21.93 -2.43
CA ILE A 273 -2.85 21.26 -1.90
C ILE A 273 -1.78 21.20 -3.00
N ASN A 274 -1.08 22.31 -3.24
CA ASN A 274 -0.02 22.32 -4.27
C ASN A 274 1.29 21.66 -3.82
N ASP A 275 1.40 21.23 -2.56
CA ASP A 275 2.71 21.03 -1.92
C ASP A 275 2.83 19.80 -1.01
N ILE A 276 2.14 18.69 -1.30
CA ILE A 276 2.32 17.46 -0.50
C ILE A 276 2.48 16.19 -1.34
N ASN A 277 2.98 16.26 -2.57
CA ASN A 277 3.50 15.04 -3.21
C ASN A 277 4.83 14.67 -2.55
N TYR A 278 4.79 13.79 -1.56
CA TYR A 278 5.99 13.36 -0.87
C TYR A 278 6.09 11.84 -0.79
N GLN A 279 7.21 11.28 -1.28
CA GLN A 279 7.48 9.86 -1.25
C GLN A 279 8.37 9.49 -0.04
N ILE A 280 7.81 8.76 0.93
CA ILE A 280 8.62 8.04 1.93
C ILE A 280 8.92 6.67 1.36
N LYS A 281 10.21 6.39 1.11
CA LYS A 281 10.67 5.05 0.71
C LYS A 281 10.59 4.10 1.90
N ALA A 282 10.59 2.80 1.60
CA ALA A 282 10.70 1.77 2.63
C ALA A 282 11.92 1.99 3.55
N ASP A 283 11.73 1.67 4.82
CA ASP A 283 12.70 1.67 5.92
C ASP A 283 13.54 2.94 6.06
N ASN A 284 12.93 4.07 5.69
CA ASN A 284 13.50 5.39 5.81
C ASN A 284 12.67 6.26 6.76
N SER A 285 13.34 7.27 7.30
CA SER A 285 12.69 8.38 7.98
C SER A 285 12.87 9.66 7.19
N SER A 286 11.94 10.58 7.36
CA SER A 286 12.05 11.91 6.78
C SER A 286 11.42 12.96 7.65
N ASP A 287 12.12 14.08 7.77
CA ASP A 287 11.69 15.24 8.53
C ASP A 287 10.99 16.24 7.64
N ARG A 288 9.93 16.87 8.13
CA ARG A 288 9.16 17.88 7.42
C ARG A 288 8.79 19.00 8.34
N THR A 289 8.51 20.14 7.74
CA THR A 289 7.93 21.28 8.43
C THR A 289 6.60 21.60 7.77
N ILE A 290 5.59 21.88 8.58
CA ILE A 290 4.30 22.42 8.13
C ILE A 290 3.99 23.68 8.91
N LYS A 291 3.31 24.64 8.28
CA LYS A 291 2.73 25.79 8.97
C LYS A 291 1.22 25.70 8.82
N LEU A 292 0.50 25.60 9.94
CA LEU A 292 -0.95 25.35 9.88
C LEU A 292 -1.71 26.52 9.29
N SER A 293 -1.24 27.75 9.49
CA SER A 293 -1.85 28.95 8.91
C SER A 293 -1.78 29.04 7.38
N ASP A 294 -1.03 28.16 6.72
CA ASP A 294 -1.09 28.03 5.26
C ASP A 294 -2.39 27.32 4.79
N PHE A 295 -3.06 26.60 5.69
CA PHE A 295 -4.23 25.75 5.37
C PHE A 295 -5.49 26.07 6.21
N TYR A 296 -5.31 26.63 7.41
CA TYR A 296 -6.37 26.86 8.40
C TYR A 296 -6.22 28.22 9.06
N ASN A 297 -7.29 29.01 9.15
CA ASN A 297 -7.33 30.26 9.89
C ASN A 297 -7.99 30.09 11.27
N ASP A 298 -7.79 31.08 12.13
CA ASP A 298 -8.49 31.25 13.41
C ASP A 298 -8.42 30.02 14.36
N LEU A 299 -7.32 29.26 14.32
CA LEU A 299 -7.11 28.13 15.22
C LEU A 299 -6.94 28.60 16.67
N GLU A 300 -7.83 28.14 17.55
CA GLU A 300 -7.75 28.41 18.99
C GLU A 300 -6.73 27.50 19.69
N SER A 301 -6.30 27.87 20.89
CA SER A 301 -5.51 27.00 21.76
C SER A 301 -6.27 25.71 22.12
N GLY A 302 -5.58 24.57 22.15
CA GLY A 302 -6.20 23.29 22.52
C GLY A 302 -5.42 22.05 22.06
N GLU A 303 -6.00 20.87 22.31
CA GLU A 303 -5.51 19.59 21.81
C GLU A 303 -5.95 19.37 20.36
N TYR A 304 -4.98 19.16 19.48
CA TYR A 304 -5.20 18.86 18.07
C TYR A 304 -4.56 17.53 17.70
N ARG A 305 -5.08 16.92 16.64
CA ARG A 305 -4.39 15.85 15.92
C ARG A 305 -4.37 16.13 14.44
N LEU A 306 -3.26 15.79 13.83
CA LEU A 306 -3.07 15.84 12.39
C LEU A 306 -3.10 14.42 11.85
N VAL A 307 -3.97 14.20 10.87
CA VAL A 307 -4.22 12.93 10.21
C VAL A 307 -3.61 12.99 8.81
N TYR A 308 -2.69 12.08 8.53
CA TYR A 308 -2.13 11.86 7.21
C TYR A 308 -2.62 10.53 6.65
N GLY A 309 -3.11 10.52 5.42
CA GLY A 309 -3.44 9.29 4.69
C GLY A 309 -2.46 9.09 3.55
N PHE A 310 -1.72 7.99 3.59
CA PHE A 310 -0.73 7.60 2.60
C PHE A 310 -1.32 6.52 1.70
N ARG A 311 -1.33 6.77 0.39
CA ARG A 311 -1.52 5.68 -0.57
C ARG A 311 -0.34 4.74 -0.44
N VAL A 312 -0.63 3.46 -0.32
CA VAL A 312 0.40 2.44 -0.33
C VAL A 312 0.36 1.79 -1.68
N ASN A 313 1.45 1.94 -2.43
CA ASN A 313 1.57 1.28 -3.72
C ASN A 313 2.38 0.00 -3.61
N GLY A 314 1.78 -1.08 -4.09
CA GLY A 314 2.49 -2.26 -4.59
C GLY A 314 3.23 -1.90 -5.81
N ILE A 315 4.17 -2.76 -6.18
CA ILE A 315 4.47 -2.90 -7.58
C ILE A 315 3.08 -3.13 -8.23
N GLY A 316 2.64 -2.13 -9.01
CA GLY A 316 1.26 -1.66 -9.24
C GLY A 316 0.07 -2.53 -8.85
N ILE A 317 -0.27 -2.46 -7.56
CA ILE A 317 -1.61 -2.70 -7.01
C ILE A 317 -1.84 -1.60 -5.98
N GLU A 318 -3.02 -0.96 -6.01
CA GLU A 318 -3.42 0.01 -5.00
C GLU A 318 -3.68 -0.80 -3.71
N LYS A 319 -2.73 -0.73 -2.76
CA LYS A 319 -2.75 -1.46 -1.48
C LYS A 319 -3.64 -0.78 -0.42
N GLY A 320 -4.37 0.27 -0.81
CA GLY A 320 -5.24 1.07 0.06
C GLY A 320 -4.56 2.30 0.67
N ILE A 321 -5.30 3.03 1.51
CA ILE A 321 -4.80 4.20 2.25
C ILE A 321 -4.45 3.76 3.67
N LYS A 322 -3.20 3.94 4.08
CA LYS A 322 -2.76 3.79 5.48
C LYS A 322 -2.72 5.16 6.13
N TYR A 323 -3.15 5.24 7.39
CA TYR A 323 -3.18 6.51 8.11
C TYR A 323 -2.10 6.59 9.18
N GLY A 324 -1.43 7.73 9.25
CA GLY A 324 -0.60 8.12 10.38
C GLY A 324 -1.23 9.32 11.07
N VAL A 325 -1.16 9.35 12.40
CA VAL A 325 -1.71 10.45 13.19
C VAL A 325 -0.64 10.96 14.13
N VAL A 326 -0.64 12.26 14.34
CA VAL A 326 0.20 12.89 15.35
C VAL A 326 -0.62 13.88 16.17
N ASN A 327 -0.52 13.76 17.48
CA ASN A 327 -1.20 14.63 18.44
C ASN A 327 -0.25 15.75 18.88
N PHE A 328 -0.78 16.95 19.06
CA PHE A 328 -0.03 18.10 19.54
C PHE A 328 -0.96 19.14 20.16
N ASN A 329 -0.38 20.08 20.91
CA ASN A 329 -1.11 21.18 21.50
C ASN A 329 -0.76 22.49 20.81
N LEU A 330 -1.78 23.31 20.56
CA LEU A 330 -1.58 24.71 20.18
C LEU A 330 -1.71 25.61 21.40
N GLU A 331 -0.73 26.49 21.59
CA GLU A 331 -0.78 27.56 22.57
C GLU A 331 -1.40 28.83 21.99
N LYS A 332 -1.94 29.67 22.88
CA LYS A 332 -2.53 30.95 22.49
C LYS A 332 -1.43 31.88 21.97
N THR A 333 -1.65 32.48 20.81
CA THR A 333 -0.81 33.57 20.32
C THR A 333 -1.00 34.76 21.26
N GLU A 334 -0.11 34.94 22.24
CA GLU A 334 -0.08 36.18 23.03
C GLU A 334 0.45 37.28 22.11
N PHE A 335 -0.46 38.06 21.52
CA PHE A 335 -0.09 39.37 21.00
C PHE A 335 0.35 40.21 22.21
N ALA A 336 1.65 40.44 22.32
CA ALA A 336 2.15 41.49 23.19
C ALA A 336 1.56 42.80 22.65
N GLU A 337 0.57 43.36 23.35
CA GLU A 337 0.18 44.74 23.17
C GLU A 337 1.42 45.60 23.48
N GLU A 338 2.07 46.11 22.43
CA GLU A 338 3.03 47.20 22.58
C GLU A 338 2.30 48.39 23.22
N LYS A 339 2.64 48.67 24.47
CA LYS A 339 2.15 49.83 25.23
C LYS A 339 2.95 51.08 24.95
#